data_AF-A0A8E1W898-F1
#
_entry.id   AF-A0A8E1W898-F1
#
_cell.length_a   1.000
_cell.length_b   1.000
_cell.length_c   1.000
_cell.angle_alpha   90.00
_cell.angle_beta   90.00
_cell.angle_gamma   90.00
#
_symmetry.space_group_name_H-M   'P 1'
#
loop_
_entity.id
_entity.type
_entity.pdbx_description
1 polymer ?
#
loop_
_entity_poly.entity_id
_entity_poly.type
_entity_poly.pdbx_seq_one_letter_code
_entity_poly.pdbx_strand_id
1 'polypeptide(L)'
;MTAPETQESPCASEDCLTAWHEAGHAVVYLLQGRSLRYVTLRPRTAGRAGFTAVRPRRVDLSALAVVAHAGPLAQARYVLDTTGAAERLREDDVTDDDVRLDAYLHGGHDDLAVIAEARRAYGLAARRPDLWAGIAGDLIDRHWTEIGRVATGLLEHRTLTGAQLRACVPGHWLAR
;
A
#
# COMPACT_ATOMS: atom_id res chain seq x y z
N MET A 1 -36.74 -24.52 4.23
CA MET A 1 -35.66 -24.30 3.24
C MET A 1 -34.96 -23.01 3.62
N THR A 2 -33.99 -23.09 4.52
CA THR A 2 -33.08 -22.01 4.85
C THR A 2 -31.94 -22.03 3.84
N ALA A 3 -31.68 -20.88 3.21
CA ALA A 3 -30.57 -20.69 2.29
C ALA A 3 -29.24 -20.93 3.03
N PRO A 4 -28.20 -21.47 2.36
CA PRO A 4 -26.90 -21.60 2.98
C PRO A 4 -26.30 -20.21 3.19
N GLU A 5 -25.89 -19.91 4.42
CA GLU A 5 -25.03 -18.80 4.76
C GLU A 5 -23.73 -18.97 3.96
N THR A 6 -23.49 -18.04 3.04
CA THR A 6 -22.22 -17.94 2.33
C THR A 6 -21.15 -17.66 3.37
N GLN A 7 -20.38 -18.69 3.71
CA GLN A 7 -19.18 -18.56 4.52
C GLN A 7 -18.24 -17.56 3.81
N GLU A 8 -18.07 -16.37 4.41
CA GLU A 8 -17.03 -15.43 4.01
C GLU A 8 -15.68 -16.17 4.09
N SER A 9 -15.02 -16.34 2.94
CA SER A 9 -13.66 -16.88 2.89
C SER A 9 -12.75 -16.10 3.84
N PRO A 10 -11.83 -16.75 4.56
CA PRO A 10 -10.94 -16.14 5.56
C PRO A 10 -9.82 -15.27 4.94
N CYS A 11 -10.02 -14.78 3.72
CA CYS A 11 -9.08 -13.92 3.02
C CYS A 11 -9.15 -12.54 3.70
N ALA A 12 -8.08 -12.20 4.43
CA ALA A 12 -7.89 -11.02 5.27
C ALA A 12 -8.94 -9.90 5.13
N SER A 13 -9.59 -9.52 6.23
CA SER A 13 -10.61 -8.46 6.26
C SER A 13 -10.18 -7.21 5.45
N GLU A 14 -11.14 -6.51 4.82
CA GLU A 14 -10.87 -5.28 4.05
C GLU A 14 -10.02 -4.26 4.83
N ASP A 15 -10.25 -4.18 6.16
CA ASP A 15 -9.46 -3.39 7.10
C ASP A 15 -7.96 -3.79 7.11
N CYS A 16 -7.66 -5.08 7.02
CA CYS A 16 -6.30 -5.61 6.96
C CYS A 16 -5.64 -5.23 5.63
N LEU A 17 -6.30 -5.47 4.50
CA LEU A 17 -5.79 -5.07 3.19
C LEU A 17 -5.49 -3.56 3.16
N THR A 18 -6.43 -2.75 3.65
CA THR A 18 -6.27 -1.29 3.78
C THR A 18 -5.10 -0.94 4.71
N ALA A 19 -4.91 -1.66 5.83
CA ALA A 19 -3.81 -1.38 6.75
C ALA A 19 -2.43 -1.63 6.13
N TRP A 20 -2.27 -2.72 5.38
CA TRP A 20 -1.03 -3.01 4.65
C TRP A 20 -0.80 -2.04 3.50
N HIS A 21 -1.87 -1.65 2.80
CA HIS A 21 -1.86 -0.62 1.78
C HIS A 21 -1.36 0.73 2.34
N GLU A 22 -2.01 1.24 3.37
CA GLU A 22 -1.64 2.51 4.01
C GLU A 22 -0.25 2.46 4.65
N ALA A 23 0.16 1.31 5.19
CA ALA A 23 1.49 1.13 5.75
C ALA A 23 2.59 1.22 4.68
N GLY A 24 2.36 0.65 3.49
CA GLY A 24 3.27 0.75 2.35
C GLY A 24 3.52 2.20 1.95
N HIS A 25 2.44 2.98 1.79
CA HIS A 25 2.51 4.43 1.59
C HIS A 25 3.31 5.12 2.69
N ALA A 26 2.93 4.89 3.95
CA ALA A 26 3.49 5.58 5.09
C ALA A 26 5.01 5.38 5.22
N VAL A 27 5.48 4.15 5.11
CA VAL A 27 6.89 3.80 5.27
C VAL A 27 7.72 4.40 4.13
N VAL A 28 7.33 4.19 2.87
CA VAL A 28 8.04 4.79 1.73
C VAL A 28 7.98 6.32 1.80
N TYR A 29 6.89 6.88 2.35
CA TYR A 29 6.79 8.31 2.57
C TYR A 29 7.88 8.85 3.49
N LEU A 30 8.06 8.17 4.63
CA LEU A 30 9.05 8.50 5.65
C LEU A 30 10.49 8.27 5.14
N LEU A 31 10.75 7.19 4.41
CA LEU A 31 12.07 6.88 3.84
C LEU A 31 12.56 7.95 2.86
N GLN A 32 11.65 8.68 2.24
CA GLN A 32 11.99 9.85 1.42
C GLN A 32 12.30 11.12 2.26
N GLY A 33 12.48 11.00 3.57
CA GLY A 33 12.82 12.10 4.48
C GLY A 33 11.65 13.04 4.78
N ARG A 34 10.41 12.60 4.52
CA ARG A 34 9.21 13.46 4.60
C ARG A 34 8.43 13.21 5.88
N SER A 35 7.68 14.22 6.31
CA SER A 35 6.88 14.16 7.54
C SER A 35 5.40 13.91 7.24
N LEU A 36 4.82 12.92 7.92
CA LEU A 36 3.37 12.69 7.94
C LEU A 36 2.73 13.31 9.17
N ARG A 37 1.51 13.83 9.04
CA ARG A 37 0.72 14.27 10.20
C ARG A 37 0.08 13.05 10.88
N TYR A 38 -0.57 12.20 10.08
CA TYR A 38 -1.13 10.92 10.50
C TYR A 38 -1.40 10.05 9.28
N VAL A 39 -1.65 8.77 9.53
CA VAL A 39 -2.20 7.76 8.62
C VAL A 39 -3.39 7.10 9.32
N THR A 40 -4.47 6.80 8.60
CA THR A 40 -5.73 6.35 9.20
C THR A 40 -6.47 5.34 8.32
N LEU A 41 -7.14 4.38 8.96
CA LEU A 41 -8.06 3.43 8.32
C LEU A 41 -9.49 3.98 8.23
N ARG A 42 -9.78 5.15 8.83
CA ARG A 42 -11.14 5.68 8.85
C ARG A 42 -11.56 6.14 7.44
N PRO A 43 -12.68 5.64 6.89
CA PRO A 43 -13.18 6.13 5.62
C PRO A 43 -13.54 7.62 5.75
N ARG A 44 -13.02 8.44 4.84
CA ARG A 44 -13.17 9.90 4.92
C ARG A 44 -14.55 10.40 4.45
N THR A 45 -15.25 9.57 3.68
CA THR A 45 -16.57 9.78 3.07
C THR A 45 -17.04 8.43 2.53
N ALA A 46 -18.35 8.23 2.33
CA ALA A 46 -18.89 7.03 1.70
C ALA A 46 -18.09 6.69 0.42
N GLY A 47 -17.31 5.60 0.44
CA GLY A 47 -16.57 5.09 -0.71
C GLY A 47 -15.06 5.41 -0.82
N ARG A 48 -14.36 5.86 0.23
CA ARG A 48 -12.87 5.96 0.21
C ARG A 48 -12.25 5.44 1.51
N ALA A 49 -11.43 4.39 1.42
CA ALA A 49 -10.59 3.90 2.52
C ALA A 49 -9.20 4.54 2.43
N GLY A 50 -8.64 4.98 3.57
CA GLY A 50 -7.25 5.45 3.69
C GLY A 50 -7.01 6.96 3.44
N PHE A 51 -6.16 7.61 4.23
CA PHE A 51 -5.68 8.98 3.97
C PHE A 51 -4.32 9.26 4.61
N THR A 52 -3.36 9.65 3.78
CA THR A 52 -2.04 10.13 4.18
C THR A 52 -1.98 11.67 4.10
N ALA A 53 -1.89 12.35 5.24
CA ALA A 53 -1.86 13.81 5.31
C ALA A 53 -0.43 14.36 5.33
N VAL A 54 -0.03 15.09 4.28
CA VAL A 54 1.31 15.70 4.16
C VAL A 54 1.25 17.23 4.24
N ARG A 55 2.23 17.87 4.90
CA ARG A 55 2.53 19.31 4.72
C ARG A 55 2.96 19.61 3.27
N PRO A 56 2.52 20.72 2.65
CA PRO A 56 2.86 21.04 1.26
C PRO A 56 4.32 21.47 1.14
N ARG A 57 5.19 20.53 0.77
CA ARG A 57 6.45 20.82 0.07
C ARG A 57 6.24 20.42 -1.39
N ARG A 58 6.89 21.10 -2.34
CA ARG A 58 6.93 20.65 -3.74
C ARG A 58 7.55 19.25 -3.74
N VAL A 59 6.72 18.22 -3.88
CA VAL A 59 7.18 16.85 -4.00
C VAL A 59 7.43 16.59 -5.48
N ASP A 60 8.60 16.08 -5.80
CA ASP A 60 8.89 15.67 -7.16
C ASP A 60 7.96 14.54 -7.59
N LEU A 61 7.47 14.59 -8.84
CA LEU A 61 6.45 13.66 -9.31
C LEU A 61 6.96 12.21 -9.38
N SER A 62 8.26 12.01 -9.64
CA SER A 62 8.87 10.67 -9.57
C SER A 62 8.83 10.10 -8.15
N ALA A 63 9.09 10.95 -7.15
CA ALA A 63 9.06 10.58 -5.74
C ALA A 63 7.64 10.24 -5.29
N LEU A 64 6.62 10.92 -5.82
CA LEU A 64 5.21 10.57 -5.62
C LEU A 64 4.83 9.26 -6.32
N ALA A 65 5.29 9.01 -7.55
CA ALA A 65 5.01 7.78 -8.26
C ALA A 65 5.53 6.53 -7.51
N VAL A 66 6.73 6.62 -6.91
CA VAL A 66 7.27 5.54 -6.06
C VAL A 66 6.37 5.27 -4.85
N VAL A 67 5.80 6.32 -4.22
CA VAL A 67 4.83 6.15 -3.12
C VAL A 67 3.55 5.50 -3.63
N ALA A 68 3.00 6.00 -4.74
CA ALA A 68 1.75 5.50 -5.31
C ALA A 68 1.81 4.00 -5.64
N HIS A 69 2.99 3.47 -5.99
CA HIS A 69 3.21 2.03 -6.14
C HIS A 69 3.36 1.28 -4.81
N ALA A 70 3.84 1.94 -3.75
CA ALA A 70 4.18 1.30 -2.49
C ALA A 70 2.96 0.69 -1.76
N GLY A 71 1.83 1.39 -1.73
CA GLY A 71 0.61 0.88 -1.09
C GLY A 71 0.09 -0.41 -1.74
N PRO A 72 -0.23 -0.41 -3.05
CA PRO A 72 -0.67 -1.60 -3.76
C PRO A 72 0.31 -2.77 -3.67
N LEU A 73 1.62 -2.50 -3.78
CA LEU A 73 2.63 -3.56 -3.70
C LEU A 73 2.74 -4.17 -2.29
N ALA A 74 2.60 -3.36 -1.23
CA ALA A 74 2.58 -3.86 0.14
C ALA A 74 1.34 -4.73 0.40
N GLN A 75 0.17 -4.29 -0.07
CA GLN A 75 -1.07 -5.06 0.00
C GLN A 75 -0.94 -6.39 -0.74
N ALA A 76 -0.51 -6.36 -2.01
CA ALA A 76 -0.35 -7.56 -2.83
C ALA A 76 0.61 -8.56 -2.17
N ARG A 77 1.76 -8.07 -1.66
CA ARG A 77 2.71 -8.91 -0.95
C ARG A 77 2.08 -9.55 0.29
N TYR A 78 1.34 -8.79 1.09
CA TYR A 78 0.67 -9.35 2.26
C TYR A 78 -0.29 -10.47 1.87
N VAL A 79 -1.12 -10.26 0.84
CA VAL A 79 -2.04 -11.29 0.32
C VAL A 79 -1.26 -12.53 -0.14
N LEU A 80 -0.18 -12.36 -0.88
CA LEU A 80 0.66 -13.48 -1.33
C LEU A 80 1.32 -14.21 -0.15
N ASP A 81 1.77 -13.50 0.88
CA ASP A 81 2.40 -14.09 2.06
C ASP A 81 1.37 -14.85 2.93
N THR A 82 0.11 -14.38 3.00
CA THR A 82 -0.93 -14.99 3.84
C THR A 82 -1.79 -16.04 3.15
N THR A 83 -2.05 -15.88 1.85
CA THR A 83 -2.79 -16.86 1.06
C THR A 83 -1.79 -17.91 0.61
N GLY A 84 -1.73 -19.03 1.33
CA GLY A 84 -0.78 -20.12 1.03
C GLY A 84 -0.91 -20.58 -0.43
N ALA A 85 0.21 -21.01 -1.04
CA ALA A 85 0.23 -21.46 -2.44
C ALA A 85 -0.83 -22.53 -2.76
N ALA A 86 -1.17 -23.38 -1.79
CA ALA A 86 -2.18 -24.44 -1.91
C ALA A 86 -3.65 -23.94 -1.91
N GLU A 87 -3.90 -22.69 -1.52
CA GLU A 87 -5.22 -22.06 -1.61
C GLU A 87 -5.39 -21.32 -2.94
N ARG A 88 -4.33 -20.65 -3.42
CA ARG A 88 -4.28 -20.06 -4.77
C ARG A 88 -4.42 -21.10 -5.88
N LEU A 89 -3.91 -22.32 -5.69
CA LEU A 89 -4.06 -23.43 -6.64
C LEU A 89 -5.47 -24.07 -6.66
N ARG A 90 -6.35 -23.75 -5.69
CA ARG A 90 -7.74 -24.25 -5.66
C ARG A 90 -8.70 -23.33 -6.40
N GLU A 91 -8.34 -22.05 -6.52
CA GLU A 91 -8.94 -21.09 -7.45
C GLU A 91 -8.13 -21.18 -8.74
N ASP A 92 -8.43 -22.17 -9.58
CA ASP A 92 -7.76 -22.41 -10.86
C ASP A 92 -7.49 -21.06 -11.59
N ASP A 93 -6.22 -20.74 -11.84
CA ASP A 93 -5.68 -19.59 -12.60
C ASP A 93 -5.37 -18.25 -11.90
N VAL A 94 -5.47 -18.08 -10.57
CA VAL A 94 -5.02 -16.81 -9.94
C VAL A 94 -3.49 -16.73 -9.86
N THR A 95 -2.88 -15.83 -10.65
CA THR A 95 -1.43 -15.60 -10.65
C THR A 95 -1.01 -14.50 -9.66
N ASP A 96 0.29 -14.44 -9.34
CA ASP A 96 0.85 -13.34 -8.55
C ASP A 96 0.62 -11.96 -9.21
N ASP A 97 0.55 -11.92 -10.54
CA ASP A 97 0.25 -10.69 -11.29
C ASP A 97 -1.23 -10.31 -11.18
N ASP A 98 -2.15 -11.28 -11.06
CA ASP A 98 -3.56 -11.01 -10.80
C ASP A 98 -3.76 -10.43 -9.40
N VAL A 99 -3.06 -10.95 -8.39
CA VAL A 99 -3.09 -10.41 -7.02
C VAL A 99 -2.55 -8.97 -6.98
N ARG A 100 -1.49 -8.70 -7.75
CA ARG A 100 -0.96 -7.33 -7.87
C ARG A 100 -1.95 -6.41 -8.57
N LEU A 101 -2.52 -6.85 -9.69
CA LEU A 101 -3.51 -6.08 -10.43
C LEU A 101 -4.71 -5.74 -9.55
N ASP A 102 -5.21 -6.72 -8.79
CA ASP A 102 -6.30 -6.54 -7.84
C ASP A 102 -5.97 -5.48 -6.78
N ALA A 103 -4.75 -5.51 -6.22
CA ALA A 103 -4.32 -4.50 -5.25
C ALA A 103 -4.25 -3.08 -5.83
N TYR A 104 -3.85 -2.93 -7.11
CA TYR A 104 -3.88 -1.63 -7.80
C TYR A 104 -5.29 -1.13 -8.05
N LEU A 105 -6.26 -2.03 -8.24
CA LEU A 105 -7.66 -1.67 -8.42
C LEU A 105 -8.34 -1.34 -7.07
N HIS A 106 -7.91 -1.99 -5.99
CA HIS A 106 -8.42 -1.75 -4.62
C HIS A 106 -7.87 -0.48 -3.95
N GLY A 107 -6.62 -0.09 -4.24
CA GLY A 107 -5.92 1.04 -3.61
C GLY A 107 -6.51 2.44 -3.80
N GLY A 108 -7.65 2.54 -4.50
CA GLY A 108 -8.32 3.79 -4.81
C GLY A 108 -7.78 4.45 -6.07
N HIS A 109 -8.62 5.27 -6.70
CA HIS A 109 -8.31 5.93 -7.97
C HIS A 109 -7.17 6.95 -7.87
N ASP A 110 -6.83 7.42 -6.67
CA ASP A 110 -5.83 8.47 -6.46
C ASP A 110 -4.40 7.97 -6.79
N ASP A 111 -4.04 6.73 -6.41
CA ASP A 111 -2.72 6.15 -6.72
C ASP A 111 -2.52 5.93 -8.23
N LEU A 112 -3.51 5.31 -8.88
CA LEU A 112 -3.49 5.11 -10.33
C LEU A 112 -3.43 6.43 -11.09
N ALA A 113 -4.10 7.48 -10.60
CA ALA A 113 -4.04 8.81 -11.20
C ALA A 113 -2.63 9.40 -11.11
N VAL A 114 -1.96 9.29 -9.97
CA VAL A 114 -0.57 9.74 -9.78
C VAL A 114 0.39 8.96 -10.68
N ILE A 115 0.26 7.63 -10.74
CA ILE A 115 1.08 6.79 -11.62
C ILE A 115 0.87 7.20 -13.08
N ALA A 116 -0.39 7.34 -13.53
CA ALA A 116 -0.71 7.74 -14.89
C ALA A 116 -0.19 9.15 -15.22
N GLU A 117 -0.27 10.10 -14.28
CA GLU A 117 0.28 11.44 -14.45
C GLU A 117 1.80 11.42 -14.58
N ALA A 118 2.49 10.70 -13.71
CA ALA A 118 3.94 10.54 -13.79
C ALA A 118 4.36 9.92 -15.12
N ARG A 119 3.71 8.84 -15.56
CA ARG A 119 4.01 8.21 -16.87
C ARG A 119 3.84 9.19 -18.03
N ARG A 120 2.78 10.01 -18.03
CA ARG A 120 2.58 11.05 -19.04
C ARG A 120 3.68 12.11 -18.98
N ALA A 121 4.00 12.62 -17.79
CA ALA A 121 4.99 13.68 -17.61
C ALA A 121 6.40 13.28 -18.05
N TYR A 122 6.77 12.00 -17.85
CA TYR A 122 8.08 11.46 -18.24
C TYR A 122 8.07 10.77 -19.62
N GLY A 123 6.96 10.83 -20.37
CA GLY A 123 6.87 10.27 -21.72
C GLY A 123 6.99 8.74 -21.81
N LEU A 124 6.59 8.03 -20.75
CA LEU A 124 6.69 6.57 -20.69
C LEU A 124 5.53 5.91 -21.46
N ALA A 125 5.87 5.12 -22.49
CA ALA A 125 4.90 4.35 -23.26
C ALA A 125 4.18 3.30 -22.38
N ALA A 126 2.92 2.99 -22.69
CA ALA A 126 2.08 2.08 -21.88
C ALA A 126 2.72 0.70 -21.62
N ARG A 127 3.51 0.18 -22.59
CA ARG A 127 4.15 -1.15 -22.50
C ARG A 127 5.54 -1.15 -21.82
N ARG A 128 6.05 0.02 -21.40
CA ARG A 128 7.34 0.10 -20.69
C ARG A 128 7.12 -0.27 -19.22
N PRO A 129 7.98 -1.14 -18.64
CA PRO A 129 8.00 -1.39 -17.20
C PRO A 129 8.13 -0.08 -16.44
N ASP A 130 7.39 0.03 -15.34
CA ASP A 130 7.47 1.21 -14.50
C ASP A 130 8.68 1.11 -13.57
N LEU A 131 9.69 1.96 -13.78
CA LEU A 131 10.89 1.99 -12.93
C LEU A 131 10.53 2.32 -11.49
N TRP A 132 9.46 3.11 -11.27
CA TRP A 132 9.01 3.46 -9.94
C TRP A 132 8.40 2.26 -9.20
N ALA A 133 7.74 1.35 -9.92
CA ALA A 133 7.25 0.10 -9.34
C ALA A 133 8.40 -0.80 -8.88
N GLY A 134 9.50 -0.88 -9.65
CA GLY A 134 10.71 -1.60 -9.25
C GLY A 134 11.37 -1.01 -8.00
N ILE A 135 11.54 0.30 -7.97
CA ILE A 135 12.08 1.01 -6.78
C ILE A 135 11.18 0.81 -5.56
N ALA A 136 9.86 0.92 -5.74
CA ALA A 136 8.91 0.69 -4.68
C ALA A 136 9.00 -0.75 -4.16
N GLY A 137 9.02 -1.74 -5.05
CA GLY A 137 9.20 -3.15 -4.71
C GLY A 137 10.45 -3.39 -3.85
N ASP A 138 11.61 -2.88 -4.28
CA ASP A 138 12.86 -3.00 -3.51
C ASP A 138 12.76 -2.35 -2.10
N LEU A 139 11.99 -1.28 -1.96
CA LEU A 139 11.77 -0.62 -0.66
C LEU A 139 10.82 -1.43 0.22
N ILE A 140 9.74 -1.97 -0.35
CA ILE A 140 8.82 -2.87 0.35
C ILE A 140 9.59 -4.08 0.88
N ASP A 141 10.44 -4.67 0.04
CA ASP A 141 11.20 -5.87 0.41
C ASP A 141 12.19 -5.61 1.54
N ARG A 142 12.91 -4.48 1.50
CA ARG A 142 13.88 -4.11 2.52
C ARG A 142 13.26 -3.69 3.85
N HIS A 143 12.04 -3.15 3.82
CA HIS A 143 11.38 -2.56 4.99
C HIS A 143 10.09 -3.28 5.39
N TRP A 144 9.96 -4.56 5.02
CA TRP A 144 8.76 -5.36 5.28
C TRP A 144 8.42 -5.44 6.77
N THR A 145 9.43 -5.51 7.63
CA THR A 145 9.24 -5.54 9.10
C THR A 145 8.64 -4.23 9.62
N GLU A 146 9.14 -3.08 9.17
CA GLU A 146 8.61 -1.77 9.54
C GLU A 146 7.18 -1.56 9.01
N ILE A 147 6.90 -2.00 7.78
CA ILE A 147 5.56 -1.96 7.18
C ILE A 147 4.60 -2.78 8.03
N GLY A 148 4.98 -4.00 8.42
CA GLY A 148 4.17 -4.83 9.30
C GLY A 148 3.87 -4.17 10.65
N ARG A 149 4.85 -3.51 11.28
CA ARG A 149 4.62 -2.76 12.54
C ARG A 149 3.62 -1.62 12.36
N VAL A 150 3.71 -0.88 11.25
CA VAL A 150 2.76 0.21 10.95
C VAL A 150 1.36 -0.36 10.68
N ALA A 151 1.25 -1.42 9.90
CA ALA A 151 -0.02 -2.08 9.60
C ALA A 151 -0.70 -2.60 10.88
N THR A 152 0.05 -3.29 11.74
CA THR A 152 -0.44 -3.74 13.05
C THR A 152 -0.91 -2.56 13.91
N GLY A 153 -0.10 -1.49 14.01
CA GLY A 153 -0.49 -0.30 14.77
C GLY A 153 -1.74 0.39 14.19
N LEU A 154 -1.95 0.35 12.87
CA LEU A 154 -3.16 0.85 12.23
C LEU A 154 -4.37 -0.02 12.55
N LEU A 155 -4.23 -1.34 12.58
CA LEU A 155 -5.31 -2.25 12.96
C LEU A 155 -5.73 -2.07 14.42
N GLU A 156 -4.75 -1.89 15.32
CA GLU A 156 -4.98 -1.68 16.75
C GLU A 156 -5.62 -0.31 17.05
N HIS A 157 -5.10 0.75 16.44
CA HIS A 157 -5.44 2.13 16.83
C HIS A 157 -6.32 2.87 15.83
N ARG A 158 -6.55 2.29 14.64
CA ARG A 158 -7.23 2.89 13.48
C ARG A 158 -6.57 4.15 12.91
N THR A 159 -5.68 4.80 13.65
CA THR A 159 -4.96 6.01 13.24
C THR A 159 -3.63 6.08 13.98
N LEU A 160 -2.55 6.30 13.23
CA LEU A 160 -1.22 6.55 13.78
C LEU A 160 -0.79 7.98 13.45
N THR A 161 -0.30 8.70 14.47
CA THR A 161 0.29 10.03 14.30
C THR A 161 1.67 9.95 13.66
N GLY A 162 2.15 11.05 13.11
CA GLY A 162 3.52 11.13 12.58
C GLY A 162 4.61 10.77 13.58
N ALA A 163 4.39 11.00 14.88
CA ALA A 163 5.34 10.60 15.92
C ALA A 163 5.37 9.08 16.12
N GLN A 164 4.19 8.44 16.16
CA GLN A 164 4.08 6.97 16.25
C GLN A 164 4.68 6.30 15.02
N LEU A 165 4.40 6.83 13.82
CA LEU A 165 4.97 6.30 12.57
C LEU A 165 6.51 6.36 12.56
N ARG A 166 7.10 7.46 13.05
CA ARG A 166 8.57 7.55 13.18
C ARG A 166 9.15 6.61 14.24
N ALA A 167 8.38 6.19 15.24
CA ALA A 167 8.83 5.19 16.19
C ALA A 167 8.86 3.78 15.57
N CYS A 168 8.00 3.53 14.57
CA CYS A 168 7.95 2.26 13.85
C CYS A 168 9.11 2.09 12.86
N VAL A 169 9.66 3.19 12.32
CA VAL A 169 10.74 3.20 11.32
C VAL A 169 12.06 3.65 11.97
N PRO A 170 13.15 2.85 11.94
CA PRO A 170 14.39 3.20 12.60
C PRO A 170 14.96 4.55 12.14
N GLY A 171 15.34 5.40 13.09
CA GLY A 171 15.74 6.80 12.83
C GLY A 171 16.98 6.98 11.95
N HIS A 172 17.85 5.97 11.83
CA HIS A 172 19.02 6.02 10.94
C HIS A 172 18.65 6.03 9.45
N TRP A 173 17.41 5.68 9.10
CA TRP A 173 16.88 5.77 7.74
C TRP A 173 16.20 7.11 7.43
N LEU A 174 15.89 7.92 8.45
CA LEU A 174 15.15 9.18 8.33
C LEU A 174 16.05 10.41 8.27
N ALA A 175 17.36 10.23 8.48
CA ALA A 175 18.35 11.29 8.46
C ALA A 175 19.10 11.31 7.11
N ARG A 176 18.65 12.15 6.19
CA ARG A 176 19.49 12.77 5.16
C ARG A 176 19.09 14.23 4.97
#